data_AF-A0A835J9G4-F1
#
_entry.id   AF-A0A835J9G4-F1
#
_cell.length_a   1.000
_cell.length_b   1.000
_cell.length_c   1.000
_cell.angle_alpha   90.00
_cell.angle_beta   90.00
_cell.angle_gamma   90.00
#
_symmetry.space_group_name_H-M   'P 1'
#
loop_
_entity.id
_entity.type
_entity.pdbx_description
1 polymer ?
#
loop_
_entity_poly.entity_id
_entity_poly.type
_entity_poly.pdbx_seq_one_letter_code
_entity_poly.pdbx_strand_id
1 'polypeptide(L)'
;MATNSLRSLSHRHSLLKLLPSDTLPPSSLLLKPATSISISTNTSLSLSISSSATTTAAHSISPVTSTTPSASKTCSLDLLRQHLSNQNFREADEETRRLLIVLAGEAAQSRGYVFFSEVQFISEEDLKVIDELWKNHSNNKFGYSVQKRIWQQKANKDFTQFFIKVGWMKKLDTEVEQYNYRAFPNEFIWEINDGTPEGHLPLTNALRGTQLLKNILNHPAFEVDVEDKVDGNGNDGPMGLRDSSKIPLSRRILKTDYSF
;
A
#
# COMPACT_ATOMS: atom_id res chain seq x y z
N MET A 1 51.15 48.65 -22.36
CA MET A 1 52.21 48.79 -21.35
C MET A 1 52.00 50.11 -20.62
N ALA A 2 52.09 50.08 -19.29
CA ALA A 2 52.29 51.22 -18.36
C ALA A 2 51.08 52.20 -18.26
N THR A 3 50.58 52.63 -17.10
CA THR A 3 51.11 52.72 -15.73
C THR A 3 49.98 52.86 -14.69
N ASN A 4 50.22 52.31 -13.48
CA ASN A 4 49.98 52.88 -12.13
C ASN A 4 48.55 53.30 -11.67
N SER A 5 48.19 53.29 -10.39
CA SER A 5 48.66 52.67 -9.15
C SER A 5 47.66 53.10 -8.05
N LEU A 6 47.25 52.12 -7.24
CA LEU A 6 46.81 52.14 -5.83
C LEU A 6 46.33 53.46 -5.17
N ARG A 7 45.17 53.39 -4.49
CA ARG A 7 45.00 53.81 -3.08
C ARG A 7 43.70 53.27 -2.44
N SER A 8 43.86 52.66 -1.26
CA SER A 8 42.80 52.22 -0.35
C SER A 8 42.06 53.39 0.31
N LEU A 9 40.85 53.16 0.82
CA LEU A 9 40.34 53.76 2.07
C LEU A 9 39.09 53.01 2.58
N SER A 10 39.20 52.44 3.79
CA SER A 10 38.08 52.01 4.63
C SER A 10 37.56 53.16 5.47
N HIS A 11 36.24 53.38 5.58
CA HIS A 11 35.50 53.83 6.78
C HIS A 11 34.01 54.04 6.44
N ARG A 12 33.08 53.32 7.10
CA ARG A 12 32.33 53.66 8.35
C ARG A 12 31.19 54.70 8.20
N HIS A 13 29.99 54.20 8.52
CA HIS A 13 28.86 54.78 9.27
C HIS A 13 28.33 56.21 9.05
N SER A 14 27.01 56.28 8.81
CA SER A 14 26.03 57.25 9.36
C SER A 14 24.68 56.50 9.48
N LEU A 15 23.91 56.38 10.59
CA LEU A 15 23.35 57.32 11.60
C LEU A 15 22.44 58.39 10.93
N LEU A 16 21.16 58.65 11.23
CA LEU A 16 20.22 58.48 12.38
C LEU A 16 18.75 58.48 11.85
N LYS A 17 17.73 57.94 12.55
CA LYS A 17 16.84 58.60 13.57
C LYS A 17 15.94 57.48 14.19
N LEU A 18 15.99 57.10 15.48
CA LEU A 18 15.34 57.65 16.71
C LEU A 18 13.93 58.27 16.48
N LEU A 19 12.84 57.97 17.21
CA LEU A 19 12.62 57.54 18.60
C LEU A 19 11.16 56.96 18.75
N PRO A 20 10.83 56.18 19.82
CA PRO A 20 9.50 55.61 20.10
C PRO A 20 8.64 56.51 21.01
N SER A 21 7.34 56.22 21.15
CA SER A 21 6.48 56.76 22.22
C SER A 21 5.72 55.65 22.92
N ASP A 22 6.04 55.48 24.20
CA ASP A 22 5.24 54.82 25.23
C ASP A 22 3.99 55.65 25.56
N THR A 23 2.89 54.97 25.91
CA THR A 23 1.95 55.44 26.96
C THR A 23 0.93 54.35 27.32
N LEU A 24 0.85 54.06 28.62
CA LEU A 24 -0.17 53.32 29.39
C LEU A 24 -0.36 54.14 30.71
N PRO A 25 -1.33 53.88 31.62
CA PRO A 25 -2.66 53.23 31.60
C PRO A 25 -3.73 54.18 32.27
N PRO A 26 -4.91 53.73 32.81
CA PRO A 26 -5.00 52.99 34.10
C PRO A 26 -6.11 51.91 34.20
N SER A 27 -6.01 51.10 35.26
CA SER A 27 -6.89 49.99 35.69
C SER A 27 -8.10 50.43 36.54
N SER A 28 -9.23 49.71 36.46
CA SER A 28 -10.18 49.38 37.58
C SER A 28 -11.28 48.44 37.03
N LEU A 29 -11.39 47.18 37.48
CA LEU A 29 -12.11 46.65 38.66
C LEU A 29 -13.64 46.85 38.64
N LEU A 30 -14.40 45.74 38.42
CA LEU A 30 -15.78 45.43 38.90
C LEU A 30 -16.21 44.07 38.30
N LEU A 31 -16.16 42.91 38.99
CA LEU A 31 -17.07 42.30 39.99
C LEU A 31 -18.50 41.94 39.51
N LYS A 32 -18.70 40.63 39.19
CA LYS A 32 -19.79 39.63 39.51
C LYS A 32 -21.29 40.03 39.46
N PRO A 33 -22.29 39.11 39.30
CA PRO A 33 -22.47 37.78 39.96
C PRO A 33 -22.74 36.61 38.98
N ALA A 34 -22.36 35.36 39.25
CA ALA A 34 -22.91 34.36 40.17
C ALA A 34 -24.40 34.01 39.94
N THR A 35 -24.66 32.88 39.27
CA THR A 35 -25.87 32.08 39.49
C THR A 35 -25.46 30.62 39.61
N SER A 36 -26.11 29.99 40.57
CA SER A 36 -25.74 28.82 41.34
C SER A 36 -26.35 27.52 40.81
N ILE A 37 -25.57 26.45 40.94
CA ILE A 37 -25.94 25.13 41.50
C ILE A 37 -27.13 24.38 40.86
N SER A 38 -26.82 23.24 40.25
CA SER A 38 -27.40 21.96 40.67
C SER A 38 -26.46 20.81 40.32
N ILE A 39 -25.80 20.29 41.36
CA ILE A 39 -25.07 19.03 41.39
C ILE A 39 -26.13 17.95 41.64
N SER A 40 -26.16 16.90 40.81
CA SER A 40 -26.90 15.67 41.10
C SER A 40 -25.91 14.55 41.30
N THR A 41 -25.39 14.45 42.51
CA THR A 41 -24.79 13.23 43.05
C THR A 41 -25.92 12.27 43.38
N ASN A 42 -25.95 11.09 42.77
CA ASN A 42 -26.63 9.94 43.34
C ASN A 42 -25.61 8.81 43.49
N THR A 43 -25.29 8.53 44.75
CA THR A 43 -24.45 7.41 45.19
C THR A 43 -25.30 6.47 46.03
N SER A 44 -24.93 5.18 46.00
CA SER A 44 -25.32 4.05 46.90
C SER A 44 -26.63 3.34 46.53
N LEU A 45 -26.59 2.10 46.02
CA LEU A 45 -26.22 0.77 46.60
C LEU A 45 -27.47 0.03 47.09
N SER A 46 -27.78 -1.10 46.45
CA SER A 46 -28.30 -2.28 47.15
C SER A 46 -27.92 -3.56 46.42
N LEU A 47 -27.31 -4.47 47.19
CA LEU A 47 -27.09 -5.88 46.90
C LEU A 47 -28.31 -6.68 47.39
N SER A 48 -28.75 -7.69 46.64
CA SER A 48 -29.37 -8.95 47.14
C SER A 48 -29.27 -9.99 46.01
N ILE A 49 -28.40 -10.98 46.08
CA ILE A 49 -28.57 -12.33 46.68
C ILE A 49 -29.50 -13.26 45.85
N SER A 50 -28.82 -14.18 45.17
CA SER A 50 -29.08 -15.61 44.95
C SER A 50 -30.47 -16.11 44.54
N SER A 51 -30.51 -16.94 43.49
CA SER A 51 -30.70 -18.39 43.66
C SER A 51 -30.43 -19.20 42.38
N SER A 52 -29.78 -20.33 42.62
CA SER A 52 -29.41 -21.42 41.74
C SER A 52 -30.57 -22.04 40.94
N ALA A 53 -30.25 -22.51 39.72
CA ALA A 53 -30.83 -23.73 39.18
C ALA A 53 -29.76 -24.47 38.37
N THR A 54 -29.20 -25.49 39.00
CA THR A 54 -28.43 -26.57 38.37
C THR A 54 -29.36 -27.44 37.54
N THR A 55 -29.12 -27.51 36.23
CA THR A 55 -29.50 -28.68 35.43
C THR A 55 -28.27 -29.20 34.72
N THR A 56 -27.74 -30.27 35.29
CA THR A 56 -26.79 -31.20 34.70
C THR A 56 -27.34 -31.73 33.37
N ALA A 57 -26.71 -31.38 32.27
CA ALA A 57 -26.79 -32.15 31.04
C ALA A 57 -25.37 -32.58 30.67
N ALA A 58 -25.17 -33.89 30.73
CA ALA A 58 -23.91 -34.57 30.60
C ALA A 58 -23.29 -34.38 29.21
N HIS A 59 -21.96 -34.40 29.24
CA HIS A 59 -21.05 -34.28 28.14
C HIS A 59 -21.32 -35.29 27.02
N SER A 60 -21.36 -34.80 25.78
CA SER A 60 -21.14 -35.62 24.60
C SER A 60 -19.87 -35.11 23.92
N ILE A 61 -18.80 -35.86 24.10
CA ILE A 61 -17.47 -35.61 23.56
C ILE A 61 -17.53 -36.01 22.09
N SER A 62 -17.66 -35.03 21.20
CA SER A 62 -17.39 -35.23 19.78
C SER A 62 -15.93 -34.85 19.52
N PRO A 63 -15.13 -35.70 18.83
CA PRO A 63 -13.78 -35.32 18.48
C PRO A 63 -13.84 -34.23 17.43
N VAL A 64 -13.54 -32.99 17.83
CA VAL A 64 -13.28 -31.87 16.92
C VAL A 64 -11.98 -32.18 16.20
N THR A 65 -12.09 -32.59 14.93
CA THR A 65 -11.02 -32.41 13.96
C THR A 65 -10.83 -30.91 13.80
N SER A 66 -9.80 -30.38 14.45
CA SER A 66 -9.38 -28.99 14.34
C SER A 66 -8.89 -28.72 12.93
N THR A 67 -9.74 -28.14 12.09
CA THR A 67 -9.36 -27.39 10.90
C THR A 67 -10.30 -26.21 10.79
N THR A 68 -9.95 -25.10 11.45
CA THR A 68 -10.65 -23.82 11.27
C THR A 68 -9.64 -22.72 10.98
N PRO A 69 -9.31 -22.48 9.70
CA PRO A 69 -8.82 -21.21 9.23
C PRO A 69 -9.79 -20.70 8.15
N SER A 70 -10.86 -19.97 8.50
CA SER A 70 -11.71 -19.39 7.45
C SER A 70 -12.47 -18.13 7.86
N ALA A 71 -13.16 -18.10 9.00
CA ALA A 71 -14.08 -17.00 9.31
C ALA A 71 -13.43 -15.61 9.51
N SER A 72 -12.22 -15.53 10.09
CA SER A 72 -11.53 -14.23 10.27
C SER A 72 -10.94 -13.70 8.96
N LYS A 73 -10.46 -14.59 8.08
CA LYS A 73 -9.94 -14.24 6.76
C LYS A 73 -11.04 -13.76 5.83
N THR A 74 -12.17 -14.48 5.77
CA THR A 74 -13.32 -14.12 4.94
C THR A 74 -13.88 -12.74 5.33
N CYS A 75 -14.04 -12.47 6.63
CA CYS A 75 -14.52 -11.18 7.12
C CYS A 75 -13.62 -9.99 6.70
N SER A 76 -12.31 -10.22 6.56
CA SER A 76 -11.37 -9.16 6.16
C SER A 76 -11.48 -8.80 4.67
N LEU A 77 -11.79 -9.76 3.80
CA LEU A 77 -11.96 -9.53 2.36
C LEU A 77 -13.34 -8.96 2.01
N ASP A 78 -14.36 -9.21 2.84
CA ASP A 78 -15.71 -8.70 2.63
C ASP A 78 -15.76 -7.17 2.60
N LEU A 79 -14.94 -6.51 3.44
CA LEU A 79 -14.84 -5.05 3.49
C LEU A 79 -14.26 -4.50 2.18
N LEU A 80 -13.18 -5.10 1.67
CA LEU A 80 -12.61 -4.75 0.37
C LEU A 80 -13.64 -4.92 -0.75
N ARG A 81 -14.37 -6.05 -0.74
CA ARG A 81 -15.42 -6.33 -1.72
C ARG A 81 -16.52 -5.28 -1.69
N GLN A 82 -16.95 -4.85 -0.50
CA GLN A 82 -17.97 -3.82 -0.33
C GLN A 82 -17.50 -2.46 -0.88
N HIS A 83 -16.26 -2.06 -0.61
CA HIS A 83 -15.72 -0.82 -1.15
C HIS A 83 -15.64 -0.85 -2.69
N LEU A 84 -15.15 -1.97 -3.24
CA LEU A 84 -15.06 -2.14 -4.68
C LEU A 84 -16.43 -2.22 -5.37
N SER A 85 -17.42 -2.89 -4.78
CA SER A 85 -18.78 -2.95 -5.32
C SER A 85 -19.45 -1.58 -5.36
N ASN A 86 -19.13 -0.72 -4.40
CA ASN A 86 -19.65 0.65 -4.31
C ASN A 86 -18.83 1.66 -5.11
N GLN A 87 -17.80 1.21 -5.85
CA GLN A 87 -16.86 2.08 -6.58
C GLN A 87 -16.09 3.07 -5.69
N ASN A 88 -15.97 2.76 -4.39
CA ASN A 88 -15.19 3.51 -3.42
C ASN A 88 -13.72 3.09 -3.51
N PHE A 89 -13.07 3.43 -4.63
CA PHE A 89 -11.72 2.92 -4.95
C PHE A 89 -10.64 3.44 -4.00
N ARG A 90 -10.85 4.62 -3.40
CA ARG A 90 -9.93 5.16 -2.40
C ARG A 90 -9.92 4.32 -1.13
N GLU A 91 -11.11 4.05 -0.60
CA GLU A 91 -11.30 3.23 0.59
C GLU A 91 -10.87 1.78 0.31
N ALA A 92 -11.12 1.28 -0.91
CA ALA A 92 -10.62 -0.02 -1.35
C ALA A 92 -9.08 -0.10 -1.38
N ASP A 93 -8.39 0.98 -1.77
CA ASP A 93 -6.92 1.05 -1.74
C ASP A 93 -6.37 1.02 -0.30
N GLU A 94 -6.98 1.80 0.59
CA GLU A 94 -6.63 1.82 2.01
C GLU A 94 -6.85 0.46 2.66
N GLU A 95 -7.98 -0.19 2.34
CA GLU A 95 -8.29 -1.53 2.82
C GLU A 95 -7.36 -2.60 2.24
N THR A 96 -7.00 -2.49 0.96
CA THR A 96 -6.00 -3.38 0.33
C THR A 96 -4.65 -3.27 1.06
N ARG A 97 -4.22 -2.05 1.39
CA ARG A 97 -2.99 -1.82 2.17
C ARG A 97 -3.08 -2.44 3.56
N ARG A 98 -4.23 -2.29 4.24
CA ARG A 98 -4.48 -2.91 5.55
C ARG A 98 -4.41 -4.43 5.47
N LEU A 99 -5.03 -5.02 4.44
CA LEU A 99 -5.01 -6.46 4.19
C LEU A 99 -3.59 -6.98 3.97
N LEU A 100 -2.79 -6.31 3.13
CA LEU A 100 -1.39 -6.70 2.93
C LEU A 100 -0.59 -6.70 4.24
N ILE A 101 -0.83 -5.73 5.13
CA ILE A 101 -0.19 -5.65 6.45
C ILE A 101 -0.61 -6.84 7.33
N VAL A 102 -1.91 -7.16 7.37
CA VAL A 102 -2.42 -8.29 8.16
C VAL A 102 -1.88 -9.62 7.65
N LEU A 103 -1.90 -9.82 6.32
CA LEU A 103 -1.44 -11.05 5.68
C LEU A 103 0.07 -11.26 5.77
N ALA A 104 0.85 -10.18 5.83
CA ALA A 104 2.30 -10.25 6.03
C ALA A 104 2.72 -10.71 7.43
N GLY A 105 1.79 -10.70 8.40
CA GLY A 105 2.01 -11.23 9.75
C GLY A 105 2.07 -10.18 10.87
N GLU A 106 2.24 -10.63 12.11
CA GLU A 106 2.15 -9.78 13.32
C GLU A 106 3.20 -8.65 13.35
N ALA A 107 4.42 -8.93 12.86
CA ALA A 107 5.49 -7.93 12.81
C ALA A 107 5.13 -6.74 11.90
N ALA A 108 4.48 -7.00 10.75
CA ALA A 108 4.00 -5.96 9.86
C ALA A 108 2.85 -5.17 10.49
N GLN A 109 1.91 -5.87 11.15
CA GLN A 109 0.78 -5.25 11.86
C GLN A 109 1.22 -4.30 12.97
N SER A 110 2.16 -4.72 13.81
CA SER A 110 2.70 -3.87 14.89
C SER A 110 3.38 -2.61 14.36
N ARG A 111 3.92 -2.65 13.14
CA ARG A 111 4.70 -1.57 12.53
C ARG A 111 3.88 -0.68 11.60
N GLY A 112 2.75 -1.19 11.09
CA GLY A 112 1.84 -0.49 10.18
C GLY A 112 2.29 -0.42 8.72
N TYR A 113 3.28 -1.23 8.30
CA TYR A 113 3.68 -1.35 6.90
C TYR A 113 4.37 -2.70 6.64
N VAL A 114 4.46 -3.10 5.37
CA VAL A 114 5.07 -4.37 4.92
C VAL A 114 6.49 -4.11 4.39
N PHE A 115 7.46 -4.93 4.80
CA PHE A 115 8.78 -5.01 4.18
C PHE A 115 8.73 -5.95 2.98
N PHE A 116 9.58 -5.71 1.99
CA PHE A 116 9.62 -6.53 0.78
C PHE A 116 9.92 -8.02 1.07
N SER A 117 10.68 -8.32 2.13
CA SER A 117 10.98 -9.69 2.59
C SER A 117 9.80 -10.40 3.24
N GLU A 118 8.78 -9.65 3.68
CA GLU A 118 7.58 -10.20 4.31
C GLU A 118 6.53 -10.62 3.27
N VAL A 119 6.65 -10.15 2.02
CA VAL A 119 5.72 -10.46 0.93
C VAL A 119 5.63 -11.97 0.66
N GLN A 120 6.74 -12.70 0.83
CA GLN A 120 6.78 -14.16 0.65
C GLN A 120 5.91 -14.95 1.65
N PHE A 121 5.49 -14.32 2.75
CA PHE A 121 4.63 -14.96 3.74
C PHE A 121 3.13 -14.78 3.44
N ILE A 122 2.80 -13.92 2.48
CA ILE A 122 1.43 -13.72 2.03
C ILE A 122 1.05 -14.91 1.15
N SER A 123 -0.10 -15.53 1.42
CA SER A 123 -0.52 -16.69 0.63
C SER A 123 -0.82 -16.31 -0.82
N GLU A 124 -0.61 -17.27 -1.73
CA GLU A 124 -0.93 -17.07 -3.15
C GLU A 124 -2.42 -16.89 -3.36
N GLU A 125 -3.23 -17.65 -2.63
CA GLU A 125 -4.68 -17.62 -2.68
C GLU A 125 -5.21 -16.25 -2.27
N ASP A 126 -4.72 -15.69 -1.16
CA ASP A 126 -5.19 -14.39 -0.65
C ASP A 126 -4.85 -13.27 -1.65
N LEU A 127 -3.65 -13.27 -2.24
CA LEU A 127 -3.27 -12.28 -3.26
C LEU A 127 -4.04 -12.43 -4.58
N LYS A 128 -4.32 -13.68 -5.00
CA LYS A 128 -5.18 -13.94 -6.16
C LYS A 128 -6.58 -13.37 -5.94
N VAL A 129 -7.17 -13.60 -4.77
CA VAL A 129 -8.51 -13.08 -4.45
C VAL A 129 -8.53 -11.55 -4.43
N ILE A 130 -7.54 -10.89 -3.83
CA ILE A 130 -7.41 -9.43 -3.86
C ILE A 130 -7.36 -8.93 -5.31
N ASP A 131 -6.51 -9.53 -6.14
CA ASP A 131 -6.37 -9.14 -7.55
C ASP A 131 -7.65 -9.37 -8.37
N GLU A 132 -8.33 -10.49 -8.17
CA GLU A 132 -9.61 -10.79 -8.81
C GLU A 132 -10.70 -9.79 -8.42
N LEU A 133 -10.79 -9.41 -7.15
CA LEU A 133 -11.72 -8.38 -6.70
C LEU A 133 -11.45 -7.05 -7.42
N TRP A 134 -10.18 -6.62 -7.47
CA TRP A 134 -9.81 -5.39 -8.18
C TRP A 134 -10.17 -5.46 -9.66
N LYS A 135 -9.86 -6.55 -10.36
CA LYS A 135 -10.19 -6.72 -11.78
C LYS A 135 -11.71 -6.72 -12.04
N ASN A 136 -12.46 -7.51 -11.27
CA ASN A 136 -13.89 -7.71 -11.47
C ASN A 136 -14.67 -6.41 -11.30
N HIS A 137 -14.28 -5.57 -10.33
CA HIS A 137 -14.94 -4.30 -10.05
C HIS A 137 -14.36 -3.11 -10.84
N SER A 138 -13.38 -3.36 -11.72
CA SER A 138 -12.75 -2.32 -12.54
C SER A 138 -12.78 -2.57 -14.04
N ASN A 139 -13.60 -3.50 -14.51
CA ASN A 139 -13.61 -3.95 -15.91
C ASN A 139 -12.20 -4.36 -16.38
N ASN A 140 -11.45 -5.08 -15.53
CA ASN A 140 -10.06 -5.49 -15.74
C ASN A 140 -9.05 -4.34 -15.94
N LYS A 141 -9.37 -3.11 -15.52
CA LYS A 141 -8.43 -1.97 -15.59
C LYS A 141 -7.45 -1.93 -14.41
N PHE A 142 -7.84 -2.39 -13.22
CA PHE A 142 -7.03 -2.35 -11.99
C PHE A 142 -6.65 -3.75 -11.51
N GLY A 143 -5.62 -3.82 -10.66
CA GLY A 143 -5.10 -5.06 -10.09
C GLY A 143 -3.58 -5.21 -10.22
N TYR A 144 -2.99 -6.02 -9.34
CA TYR A 144 -1.55 -6.30 -9.35
C TYR A 144 -1.12 -7.12 -10.56
N SER A 145 -1.97 -8.01 -11.08
CA SER A 145 -1.70 -8.75 -12.32
C SER A 145 -1.69 -7.84 -13.54
N VAL A 146 -2.58 -6.83 -13.58
CA VAL A 146 -2.60 -5.79 -14.61
C VAL A 146 -1.31 -4.96 -14.54
N GLN A 147 -0.91 -4.55 -13.33
CA GLN A 147 0.35 -3.85 -13.10
C GLN A 147 1.57 -4.70 -13.51
N LYS A 148 1.59 -5.99 -13.17
CA LYS A 148 2.65 -6.93 -13.56
C LYS A 148 2.78 -7.00 -15.07
N ARG A 149 1.65 -7.15 -15.78
CA ARG A 149 1.62 -7.16 -17.25
C ARG A 149 2.20 -5.87 -17.83
N ILE A 150 1.81 -4.70 -17.32
CA ILE A 150 2.33 -3.41 -17.78
C ILE A 150 3.83 -3.30 -17.49
N TRP A 151 4.26 -3.66 -16.29
CA TRP A 151 5.66 -3.61 -15.87
C TRP A 151 6.54 -4.51 -16.75
N GLN A 152 6.09 -5.74 -17.05
CA GLN A 152 6.85 -6.69 -17.85
C GLN A 152 6.82 -6.37 -19.35
N GLN A 153 5.64 -6.12 -19.92
CA GLN A 153 5.46 -6.05 -21.38
C GLN A 153 5.57 -4.63 -21.93
N LYS A 154 5.04 -3.64 -21.21
CA LYS A 154 4.97 -2.25 -21.71
C LYS A 154 6.14 -1.40 -21.19
N ALA A 155 6.72 -1.74 -20.04
CA ALA A 155 7.76 -0.95 -19.39
C ALA A 155 9.14 -1.64 -19.34
N ASN A 156 9.31 -2.83 -19.94
CA ASN A 156 10.58 -3.56 -19.97
C ASN A 156 11.25 -3.73 -18.59
N LYS A 157 10.43 -3.92 -17.55
CA LYS A 157 10.84 -4.02 -16.14
C LYS A 157 11.48 -2.74 -15.56
N ASP A 158 11.37 -1.60 -16.24
CA ASP A 158 11.79 -0.28 -15.75
C ASP A 158 10.66 0.37 -14.94
N PHE A 159 10.94 0.72 -13.68
CA PHE A 159 9.94 1.32 -12.79
C PHE A 159 9.59 2.77 -13.15
N THR A 160 10.51 3.53 -13.72
CA THR A 160 10.25 4.90 -14.19
C THR A 160 9.23 4.87 -15.32
N GLN A 161 9.46 4.01 -16.32
CA GLN A 161 8.52 3.82 -17.43
C GLN A 161 7.18 3.24 -16.96
N PHE A 162 7.21 2.33 -15.99
CA PHE A 162 6.01 1.80 -15.37
C PHE A 162 5.19 2.91 -14.68
N PHE A 163 5.81 3.75 -13.84
CA PHE A 163 5.12 4.82 -13.12
C PHE A 163 4.49 5.85 -14.05
N ILE A 164 5.11 6.15 -15.20
CA ILE A 164 4.51 6.99 -16.22
C ILE A 164 3.27 6.30 -16.82
N LYS A 165 3.38 5.01 -17.18
CA LYS A 165 2.31 4.25 -17.85
C LYS A 165 1.09 3.99 -16.97
N VAL A 166 1.29 3.68 -15.68
CA VAL A 166 0.18 3.54 -14.73
C VAL A 166 -0.31 4.89 -14.19
N GLY A 167 0.29 5.99 -14.65
CA GLY A 167 -0.13 7.35 -14.30
C GLY A 167 0.17 7.75 -12.87
N TRP A 168 1.20 7.21 -12.23
CA TRP A 168 1.70 7.66 -10.91
C TRP A 168 2.64 8.87 -11.03
N MET A 169 3.11 9.15 -12.25
CA MET A 169 3.78 10.39 -12.60
C MET A 169 2.94 11.22 -13.56
N LYS A 170 3.10 12.54 -13.50
CA LYS A 170 2.50 13.50 -14.43
C LYS A 170 3.59 14.22 -15.21
N LYS A 171 3.35 14.44 -16.50
CA LYS A 171 4.21 15.28 -17.34
C LYS A 171 4.05 16.74 -16.90
N LEU A 172 5.16 17.45 -16.77
CA LEU A 172 5.17 18.88 -16.52
C LEU A 172 5.02 19.64 -17.83
N ASP A 173 4.33 20.77 -17.79
CA ASP A 173 4.17 21.69 -18.92
C ASP A 173 5.41 22.60 -19.01
N THR A 174 6.54 21.98 -19.35
CA THR A 174 7.83 22.65 -19.51
C THR A 174 8.39 22.35 -20.90
N GLU A 175 9.23 23.23 -21.43
CA GLU A 175 9.88 23.06 -22.74
C GLU A 175 10.67 21.75 -22.84
N VAL A 176 11.18 21.26 -21.71
CA VAL A 176 11.84 19.95 -21.57
C VAL A 176 10.83 18.94 -21.04
N GLU A 177 10.84 17.72 -21.61
CA GLU A 177 10.01 16.62 -21.11
C GLU A 177 10.47 16.18 -19.72
N GLN A 178 9.74 16.63 -18.70
CA GLN A 178 9.97 16.27 -17.31
C GLN A 178 8.73 15.64 -16.70
N TYR A 179 8.94 14.67 -15.81
CA TYR A 179 7.88 13.98 -15.07
C TYR A 179 8.07 14.21 -13.58
N ASN A 180 6.96 14.42 -12.86
CA ASN A 180 6.94 14.48 -11.41
C ASN A 180 5.96 13.46 -10.83
N TYR A 181 6.23 12.97 -9.62
CA TYR A 181 5.30 12.10 -8.91
C TYR A 181 4.00 12.84 -8.59
N ARG A 182 2.89 12.11 -8.67
CA ARG A 182 1.59 12.60 -8.19
C ARG A 182 1.58 12.63 -6.67
N ALA A 183 1.05 13.71 -6.11
CA ALA A 183 0.89 13.84 -4.65
C ALA A 183 -0.31 13.01 -4.15
N PHE A 184 -0.05 12.12 -3.19
CA PHE A 184 -1.10 11.36 -2.51
C PHE A 184 -1.82 12.24 -1.46
N PRO A 185 -3.14 12.12 -1.30
CA PRO A 185 -4.09 11.33 -2.09
C PRO A 185 -4.70 12.10 -3.27
N ASN A 186 -4.55 13.42 -3.31
CA ASN A 186 -5.41 14.31 -4.11
C ASN A 186 -5.14 14.28 -5.61
N GLU A 187 -3.93 13.92 -6.05
CA GLU A 187 -3.59 13.93 -7.48
C GLU A 187 -3.79 12.57 -8.16
N PHE A 188 -4.14 11.54 -7.40
CA PHE A 188 -4.49 10.21 -7.93
C PHE A 188 -5.94 10.19 -8.41
N ILE A 189 -6.23 9.27 -9.33
CA ILE A 189 -7.54 9.13 -9.96
C ILE A 189 -8.28 7.99 -9.27
N TRP A 190 -9.33 8.32 -8.54
CA TRP A 190 -10.12 7.38 -7.75
C TRP A 190 -11.43 6.94 -8.45
N GLU A 191 -11.57 7.26 -9.73
CA GLU A 191 -12.76 6.97 -10.53
C GLU A 191 -12.37 6.23 -11.83
N ILE A 192 -13.29 5.42 -12.35
CA ILE A 192 -13.11 4.73 -13.62
C ILE A 192 -13.70 5.58 -14.74
N ASN A 193 -12.80 6.32 -15.41
CA ASN A 193 -13.12 7.12 -16.57
C ASN A 193 -12.30 6.61 -17.78
N ASP A 194 -12.65 7.05 -18.99
CA ASP A 194 -11.92 6.68 -20.21
C ASP A 194 -10.45 7.10 -20.16
N GLY A 195 -10.16 8.24 -19.50
CA GLY A 195 -8.81 8.74 -19.26
C GLY A 195 -8.03 8.04 -18.15
N THR A 196 -8.66 7.17 -17.35
CA THR A 196 -7.96 6.51 -16.23
C THR A 196 -6.99 5.43 -16.76
N PRO A 197 -5.69 5.51 -16.44
CA PRO A 197 -4.71 4.54 -16.93
C PRO A 197 -4.96 3.12 -16.42
N GLU A 198 -4.62 2.13 -17.24
CA GLU A 198 -4.57 0.74 -16.78
C GLU A 198 -3.52 0.57 -15.67
N GLY A 199 -3.82 -0.25 -14.67
CA GLY A 199 -2.93 -0.53 -13.55
C GLY A 199 -2.75 0.64 -12.58
N HIS A 200 -3.55 1.70 -12.68
CA HIS A 200 -3.45 2.86 -11.78
C HIS A 200 -3.59 2.47 -10.30
N LEU A 201 -4.50 1.53 -10.00
CA LEU A 201 -4.76 1.00 -8.67
C LEU A 201 -4.57 -0.53 -8.64
N PRO A 202 -4.34 -1.14 -7.46
CA PRO A 202 -4.07 -0.50 -6.17
C PRO A 202 -2.67 0.14 -6.08
N LEU A 203 -2.50 1.13 -5.21
CA LEU A 203 -1.24 1.83 -4.98
C LEU A 203 -0.32 1.03 -4.06
N THR A 204 0.97 1.01 -4.40
CA THR A 204 2.02 0.54 -3.48
C THR A 204 2.97 1.70 -3.19
N ASN A 205 3.13 2.02 -1.90
CA ASN A 205 3.99 3.14 -1.50
C ASN A 205 5.45 2.87 -1.90
N ALA A 206 6.00 3.72 -2.77
CA ALA A 206 7.37 3.66 -3.26
C ALA A 206 8.34 4.64 -2.54
N LEU A 207 7.90 5.34 -1.48
CA LEU A 207 8.75 6.26 -0.71
C LEU A 207 9.96 5.57 -0.06
N ARG A 208 9.89 4.24 0.11
CA ARG A 208 10.97 3.39 0.63
C ARG A 208 11.67 2.58 -0.47
N GLY A 209 11.54 3.02 -1.71
CA GLY A 209 12.03 2.32 -2.90
C GLY A 209 11.02 1.33 -3.48
N THR A 210 11.40 0.72 -4.61
CA THR A 210 10.52 -0.10 -5.43
C THR A 210 10.57 -1.59 -5.08
N GLN A 211 11.34 -1.99 -4.07
CA GLN A 211 11.52 -3.41 -3.72
C GLN A 211 10.22 -4.07 -3.26
N LEU A 212 9.38 -3.36 -2.49
CA LEU A 212 8.09 -3.91 -2.06
C LEU A 212 7.19 -4.22 -3.27
N LEU A 213 6.99 -3.21 -4.13
CA LEU A 213 6.22 -3.38 -5.36
C LEU A 213 6.82 -4.48 -6.25
N LYS A 214 8.15 -4.51 -6.42
CA LYS A 214 8.84 -5.55 -7.17
C LYS A 214 8.53 -6.95 -6.64
N ASN A 215 8.54 -7.15 -5.32
CA ASN A 215 8.25 -8.47 -4.73
C ASN A 215 6.77 -8.85 -4.89
N ILE A 216 5.85 -7.89 -4.73
CA ILE A 216 4.42 -8.13 -4.99
C ILE A 216 4.20 -8.52 -6.45
N LEU A 217 4.76 -7.78 -7.42
CA LEU A 217 4.58 -8.06 -8.84
C LEU A 217 5.27 -9.37 -9.28
N ASN A 218 6.31 -9.84 -8.59
CA ASN A 218 6.95 -11.14 -8.88
C ASN A 218 6.39 -12.28 -8.02
N HIS A 219 5.33 -12.05 -7.24
CA HIS A 219 4.71 -13.11 -6.45
C HIS A 219 4.12 -14.20 -7.38
N PRO A 220 4.25 -15.49 -7.01
CA PRO A 220 3.70 -16.62 -7.79
C PRO A 220 2.19 -16.52 -8.02
N ALA A 221 1.48 -15.81 -7.13
CA ALA A 221 0.06 -15.48 -7.28
C ALA A 221 -0.33 -14.91 -8.66
N PHE A 222 0.59 -14.21 -9.32
CA PHE A 222 0.34 -13.53 -10.60
C PHE A 222 1.13 -14.13 -11.75
N GLU A 223 1.70 -15.32 -11.61
CA GLU A 223 2.26 -16.02 -12.75
C GLU A 223 1.13 -16.44 -13.68
N VAL A 224 1.27 -16.08 -14.96
CA VAL A 224 0.37 -16.59 -15.98
C VAL A 224 0.88 -17.98 -16.28
N ASP A 225 0.07 -19.00 -15.98
CA ASP A 225 0.32 -20.35 -16.48
C ASP A 225 0.39 -20.24 -18.01
N VAL A 226 1.61 -20.25 -18.54
CA VAL A 226 1.83 -20.42 -19.97
C VAL A 226 1.49 -21.88 -20.21
N GLU A 227 0.20 -22.17 -20.38
CA GLU A 227 -0.22 -23.42 -21.01
C GLU A 227 0.40 -23.38 -22.40
N ASP A 228 1.47 -24.18 -22.58
CA ASP A 228 2.08 -24.46 -23.87
C ASP A 228 0.97 -24.92 -24.80
N LYS A 229 0.49 -24.02 -25.67
CA LYS A 229 -0.26 -24.39 -26.85
C LYS A 229 0.68 -25.19 -27.74
N VAL A 230 0.71 -26.51 -27.52
CA VAL A 230 1.23 -27.46 -28.49
C VAL A 230 0.25 -27.44 -29.66
N ASP A 231 0.52 -26.57 -30.63
CA ASP A 231 -0.14 -26.60 -31.92
C ASP A 231 0.20 -27.93 -32.61
N GLY A 232 -0.74 -28.87 -32.53
CA GLY A 232 -0.71 -30.08 -33.32
C GLY A 232 -0.95 -29.76 -34.79
N ASN A 233 0.11 -29.72 -35.58
CA ASN A 233 0.01 -29.86 -37.03
C ASN A 233 0.87 -31.05 -37.47
N GLY A 234 0.20 -32.11 -37.94
CA GLY A 234 0.83 -33.33 -38.37
C GLY A 234 1.58 -33.18 -39.69
N ASN A 235 2.70 -33.91 -39.81
CA ASN A 235 3.11 -34.49 -41.09
C ASN A 235 3.93 -35.76 -40.83
N ASP A 236 3.44 -36.89 -41.33
CA ASP A 236 4.10 -38.19 -41.33
C ASP A 236 5.18 -38.26 -42.44
N GLY A 237 6.33 -38.89 -42.12
CA GLY A 237 7.30 -39.40 -43.11
C GLY A 237 8.76 -39.44 -42.62
N PRO A 238 9.59 -40.45 -42.99
CA PRO A 238 10.21 -41.32 -41.98
C PRO A 238 11.76 -41.28 -41.86
N MET A 239 12.21 -41.87 -40.74
CA MET A 239 13.54 -42.45 -40.41
C MET A 239 14.81 -41.58 -40.50
N GLY A 240 15.45 -41.42 -39.33
CA GLY A 240 16.86 -41.03 -39.19
C GLY A 240 17.38 -41.37 -37.80
N LEU A 241 17.97 -42.56 -37.66
CA LEU A 241 18.56 -43.11 -36.44
C LEU A 241 19.87 -42.35 -36.09
N ARG A 242 19.94 -41.64 -34.95
CA ARG A 242 21.18 -41.56 -34.14
C ARG A 242 21.01 -40.95 -32.75
N ASP A 243 21.38 -41.79 -31.79
CA ASP A 243 21.83 -41.58 -30.41
C ASP A 243 22.44 -40.21 -30.06
N SER A 244 21.94 -39.58 -28.98
CA SER A 244 22.77 -38.87 -28.00
C SER A 244 22.01 -38.70 -26.67
N SER A 245 22.24 -39.68 -25.81
CA SER A 245 22.31 -39.57 -24.34
C SER A 245 22.42 -38.16 -23.71
N LYS A 246 21.48 -37.89 -22.80
CA LYS A 246 21.59 -37.23 -21.47
C LYS A 246 22.28 -35.85 -21.37
N ILE A 247 21.49 -34.79 -21.11
CA ILE A 247 21.90 -33.57 -20.40
C ILE A 247 20.77 -33.14 -19.43
N PRO A 248 21.08 -32.57 -18.24
CA PRO A 248 20.41 -32.94 -17.00
C PRO A 248 19.40 -31.92 -16.46
N LEU A 249 18.57 -32.43 -15.54
CA LEU A 249 17.78 -31.68 -14.57
C LEU A 249 18.65 -30.67 -13.81
N SER A 250 18.49 -29.37 -14.08
CA SER A 250 18.96 -28.32 -13.18
C SER A 250 17.77 -27.67 -12.46
N ARG A 251 17.35 -28.26 -11.33
CA ARG A 251 16.70 -27.48 -10.27
C ARG A 251 17.76 -26.53 -9.70
N ARG A 252 17.77 -25.26 -10.13
CA ARG A 252 18.52 -24.23 -9.42
C ARG A 252 17.78 -23.88 -8.13
N ILE A 253 18.18 -24.53 -7.05
CA ILE A 253 17.93 -24.05 -5.69
C ILE A 253 18.81 -22.80 -5.54
N LEU A 254 18.19 -21.62 -5.59
CA LEU A 254 18.85 -20.36 -5.22
C LEU A 254 19.03 -20.36 -3.69
N LYS A 255 20.20 -20.79 -3.22
CA LYS A 255 20.66 -20.43 -1.88
C LYS A 255 21.26 -19.03 -1.96
N THR A 256 20.54 -18.05 -1.42
CA THR A 256 21.09 -16.74 -1.12
C THR A 256 21.79 -16.84 0.22
N ASP A 257 23.12 -16.87 0.21
CA ASP A 257 23.93 -16.83 1.42
C ASP A 257 24.04 -15.38 1.89
N TYR A 258 23.38 -15.07 3.01
CA TYR A 258 23.57 -13.84 3.75
C TYR A 258 24.40 -14.18 4.99
N SER A 259 25.71 -14.04 4.86
CA SER A 259 26.64 -13.98 5.98
C SER A 259 27.19 -12.56 6.07
N PHE A 260 26.96 -11.91 7.21
CA PHE A 260 27.55 -10.62 7.60
C PHE A 260 28.99 -10.81 8.09
#